data_AF-A0A9Q9XHX1-F1
#
_entry.id   AF-A0A9Q9XHX1-F1
#
_cell.length_a   1.000
_cell.length_b   1.000
_cell.length_c   1.000
_cell.angle_alpha   90.00
_cell.angle_beta   90.00
_cell.angle_gamma   90.00
#
_symmetry.space_group_name_H-M   'P 1'
#
loop_
_entity.id
_entity.type
_entity.pdbx_description
1 polymer ?
#
loop_
_entity_poly.entity_id
_entity_poly.type
_entity_poly.pdbx_seq_one_letter_code
_entity_poly.pdbx_strand_id
1 'polypeptide(L)'
;MKQTPLDLRDALNSQQQLCEQIVADKNKMSSELQQELKASDDRYVKDLKNQAKDTNLIIERMEEQISSLKKSYGEDLKQIENSFDEERRTLLTKHRKKWEHQMKERSEKELKDMLQGLSLLGEHEDLLQKLKVQKAEEYNTDKIKMDTEVQKLQEVKFNCHLNEEKLDYKYEVLKKREEENALLKSQLKRKIIRMQDILNTLKSKCTNQEKQLKAEEQSLKNDYTRIRQQYKDMQKKARHFAALDAERFEKIWLISESEVKALAHRTLETDRIIHEQQLGLAWVSLPLHFIERSGPIEHKTLKTASQAAANTLQEETGGDSVKQPEGLEDTASGVNRRTVKGILELMCDELGFLIESKLLKLVSHLEKNEQSLIKLDCIFTAIGIESENDVHKMAEFLMNYRQHGREQRELMEEEETTNNQPSDFIHHNDLLVALKDFTVQHCRPHDLQASQKSSVLGLDMRDDSEDMAYWECIANVIPESKLRLWSALDTALNKYQ
;
A
#
# COMPACT_ATOMS: atom_id res chain seq x y z
N MET A 1 16.46 -67.85 -82.61
CA MET A 1 16.96 -67.14 -83.81
C MET A 1 15.83 -66.30 -84.37
N LYS A 2 15.89 -64.96 -84.25
CA LYS A 2 15.21 -64.07 -85.19
C LYS A 2 16.33 -63.34 -85.93
N GLN A 3 16.62 -63.80 -87.14
CA GLN A 3 17.65 -63.22 -88.00
C GLN A 3 17.01 -62.84 -89.33
N THR A 4 16.25 -61.75 -89.29
CA THR A 4 15.90 -60.95 -90.45
C THR A 4 15.99 -59.47 -90.05
N PRO A 5 16.82 -58.65 -90.72
CA PRO A 5 17.05 -57.25 -90.32
C PRO A 5 15.78 -56.36 -90.40
N LEU A 6 14.74 -56.81 -91.10
CA LEU A 6 13.41 -56.18 -91.12
C LEU A 6 12.65 -56.34 -89.78
N ASP A 7 12.61 -57.54 -89.21
CA ASP A 7 11.89 -57.78 -87.93
C ASP A 7 12.51 -57.00 -86.75
N LEU A 8 13.83 -56.82 -86.79
CA LEU A 8 14.57 -56.04 -85.80
C LEU A 8 14.28 -54.53 -85.94
N ARG A 9 14.12 -54.05 -87.18
CA ARG A 9 13.72 -52.66 -87.48
C ARG A 9 12.28 -52.38 -87.06
N ASP A 10 11.36 -53.31 -87.26
CA ASP A 10 9.95 -53.15 -86.86
C ASP A 10 9.78 -53.21 -85.33
N ALA A 11 10.56 -54.06 -84.64
CA ALA A 11 10.61 -54.07 -83.18
C ALA A 11 11.24 -52.78 -82.61
N LEU A 12 12.30 -52.26 -83.24
CA LEU A 12 12.94 -51.00 -82.85
C LEU A 12 11.99 -49.81 -83.05
N ASN A 13 11.27 -49.77 -84.17
CA ASN A 13 10.25 -48.75 -84.46
C ASN A 13 9.08 -48.83 -83.45
N SER A 14 8.61 -50.04 -83.12
CA SER A 14 7.57 -50.22 -82.10
C SER A 14 8.05 -49.77 -80.71
N GLN A 15 9.30 -50.08 -80.36
CA GLN A 15 9.90 -49.61 -79.11
C GLN A 15 10.08 -48.08 -79.10
N GLN A 16 10.46 -47.48 -80.23
CA GLN A 16 10.57 -46.03 -80.36
C GLN A 16 9.21 -45.33 -80.19
N GLN A 17 8.15 -45.87 -80.78
CA GLN A 17 6.78 -45.38 -80.58
C GLN A 17 6.31 -45.51 -79.13
N LEU A 18 6.62 -46.62 -78.45
CA LEU A 18 6.32 -46.79 -77.02
C LEU A 18 7.10 -45.79 -76.15
N CYS A 19 8.38 -45.54 -76.45
CA CYS A 19 9.17 -44.52 -75.77
C CYS A 19 8.62 -43.11 -76.00
N GLU A 20 8.20 -42.78 -77.23
CA GLU A 20 7.55 -41.50 -77.56
C GLU A 20 6.22 -41.33 -76.81
N GLN A 21 5.41 -42.39 -76.71
CA GLN A 21 4.17 -42.38 -75.93
C GLN A 21 4.46 -42.13 -74.43
N ILE A 22 5.45 -42.81 -73.85
CA ILE A 22 5.85 -42.61 -72.45
C ILE A 22 6.38 -41.18 -72.22
N VAL A 23 7.13 -40.62 -73.17
CA VAL A 23 7.61 -39.23 -73.08
C VAL A 23 6.44 -38.25 -73.17
N ALA A 24 5.47 -38.50 -74.06
CA ALA A 24 4.26 -37.68 -74.15
C ALA A 24 3.44 -37.71 -72.86
N ASP A 25 3.26 -38.90 -72.26
CA ASP A 25 2.54 -39.06 -70.99
C ASP A 25 3.29 -38.41 -69.82
N LYS A 26 4.64 -38.53 -69.77
CA LYS A 26 5.48 -37.82 -68.80
C LYS A 26 5.40 -36.31 -68.96
N ASN A 27 5.42 -35.80 -70.20
CA ASN A 27 5.28 -34.37 -70.47
C ASN A 27 3.89 -33.86 -70.06
N LYS A 28 2.83 -34.65 -70.30
CA LYS A 28 1.47 -34.36 -69.85
C LYS A 28 1.40 -34.31 -68.31
N MET A 29 1.91 -35.32 -67.63
CA MET A 29 1.99 -35.37 -66.16
C MET A 29 2.80 -34.19 -65.60
N SER A 30 3.95 -33.87 -66.21
CA SER A 30 4.73 -32.67 -65.84
C SER A 30 3.91 -31.39 -66.01
N SER A 31 3.12 -31.26 -67.07
CA SER A 31 2.29 -30.07 -67.27
C SER A 31 1.16 -29.97 -66.25
N GLU A 32 0.53 -31.10 -65.89
CA GLU A 32 -0.52 -31.18 -64.87
C GLU A 32 0.05 -30.83 -63.49
N LEU A 33 1.22 -31.37 -63.13
CA LEU A 33 1.91 -31.04 -61.88
C LEU A 33 2.34 -29.58 -61.82
N GLN A 34 2.82 -29.01 -62.93
CA GLN A 34 3.15 -27.58 -63.01
C GLN A 34 1.91 -26.69 -62.88
N GLN A 35 0.77 -27.12 -63.43
CA GLN A 35 -0.48 -26.39 -63.31
C GLN A 35 -1.04 -26.45 -61.89
N GLU A 36 -1.00 -27.62 -61.24
CA GLU A 36 -1.42 -27.77 -59.85
C GLU A 36 -0.51 -26.99 -58.90
N LEU A 37 0.81 -26.98 -59.16
CA LEU A 37 1.76 -26.17 -58.41
C LEU A 37 1.42 -24.67 -58.52
N LYS A 38 1.19 -24.17 -59.75
CA LYS A 38 0.76 -22.78 -59.96
C LYS A 38 -0.56 -22.46 -59.28
N ALA A 39 -1.53 -23.38 -59.34
CA ALA A 39 -2.83 -23.18 -58.69
C ALA A 39 -2.70 -23.16 -57.15
N SER A 40 -1.82 -23.97 -56.58
CA SER A 40 -1.48 -23.95 -55.16
C SER A 40 -0.78 -22.64 -54.77
N ASP A 41 0.20 -22.19 -55.55
CA ASP A 41 0.91 -20.93 -55.34
C ASP A 41 -0.05 -19.73 -55.40
N ASP A 42 -0.97 -19.71 -56.37
CA ASP A 42 -2.01 -18.67 -56.49
C ASP A 42 -2.95 -18.63 -55.28
N ARG A 43 -3.29 -19.81 -54.71
CA ARG A 43 -4.09 -19.90 -53.48
C ARG A 43 -3.29 -19.35 -52.30
N TYR A 44 -2.04 -19.76 -52.15
CA TYR A 44 -1.16 -19.29 -51.09
C TYR A 44 -0.98 -17.76 -51.12
N VAL A 45 -0.78 -17.17 -52.30
CA VAL A 45 -0.68 -15.71 -52.47
C VAL A 45 -1.99 -15.00 -52.10
N LYS A 46 -3.14 -15.60 -52.40
CA LYS A 46 -4.45 -15.05 -51.98
C LYS A 46 -4.61 -15.10 -50.46
N ASP A 47 -4.24 -16.21 -49.84
CA ASP A 47 -4.31 -16.36 -48.39
C ASP A 47 -3.38 -15.37 -47.68
N LEU A 48 -2.14 -15.20 -48.17
CA LEU A 48 -1.23 -14.16 -47.68
C LEU A 48 -1.81 -12.75 -47.82
N LYS A 49 -2.47 -12.43 -48.94
CA LYS A 49 -3.13 -11.13 -49.12
C LYS A 49 -4.31 -10.94 -48.16
N ASN A 50 -5.06 -11.99 -47.87
CA ASN A 50 -6.16 -11.93 -46.91
C ASN A 50 -5.63 -11.76 -45.48
N GLN A 51 -4.62 -12.55 -45.10
CA GLN A 51 -3.93 -12.40 -43.81
C GLN A 51 -3.35 -11.00 -43.62
N ALA A 52 -2.75 -10.41 -44.66
CA ALA A 52 -2.26 -9.03 -44.60
C ALA A 52 -3.39 -8.01 -44.37
N LYS A 53 -4.56 -8.19 -45.01
CA LYS A 53 -5.73 -7.34 -44.77
C LYS A 53 -6.28 -7.49 -43.36
N ASP A 54 -6.37 -8.72 -42.86
CA ASP A 54 -6.85 -9.00 -41.50
C ASP A 54 -5.89 -8.39 -40.46
N THR A 55 -4.58 -8.51 -40.70
CA THR A 55 -3.55 -7.89 -39.86
C THR A 55 -3.69 -6.37 -39.84
N ASN A 56 -3.87 -5.74 -41.01
CA ASN A 56 -4.09 -4.29 -41.09
C ASN A 56 -5.37 -3.85 -40.35
N LEU A 57 -6.46 -4.62 -40.47
CA LEU A 57 -7.71 -4.32 -39.77
C LEU A 57 -7.54 -4.42 -38.24
N ILE A 58 -6.75 -5.39 -37.76
CA ILE A 58 -6.43 -5.49 -36.34
C ILE A 58 -5.60 -4.28 -35.89
N ILE A 59 -4.62 -3.86 -36.68
CA ILE A 59 -3.79 -2.67 -36.40
C ILE A 59 -4.68 -1.42 -36.29
N GLU A 60 -5.57 -1.18 -37.26
CA GLU A 60 -6.50 -0.05 -37.23
C GLU A 60 -7.37 -0.04 -35.98
N ARG A 61 -7.94 -1.19 -35.60
CA ARG A 61 -8.74 -1.31 -34.37
C ARG A 61 -7.93 -1.09 -33.11
N MET A 62 -6.68 -1.56 -33.07
CA MET A 62 -5.78 -1.33 -31.94
C MET A 62 -5.43 0.16 -31.84
N GLU A 63 -5.18 0.84 -32.96
CA GLU A 63 -4.93 2.28 -32.99
C GLU A 63 -6.15 3.09 -32.52
N GLU A 64 -7.37 2.71 -32.94
CA GLU A 64 -8.62 3.30 -32.46
C GLU A 64 -8.78 3.12 -30.94
N GLN A 65 -8.50 1.91 -30.43
CA GLN A 65 -8.53 1.64 -28.99
C GLN A 65 -7.52 2.49 -28.24
N ILE A 66 -6.27 2.57 -28.71
CA ILE A 66 -5.22 3.42 -28.11
C ILE A 66 -5.64 4.89 -28.13
N SER A 67 -6.20 5.37 -29.24
CA SER A 67 -6.70 6.74 -29.38
C SER A 67 -7.83 7.04 -28.40
N SER A 68 -8.79 6.12 -28.26
CA SER A 68 -9.89 6.24 -27.30
C SER A 68 -9.40 6.27 -25.85
N LEU A 69 -8.43 5.40 -25.52
CA LEU A 69 -7.84 5.32 -24.20
C LEU A 69 -7.05 6.59 -23.87
N LYS A 70 -6.24 7.09 -24.81
CA LYS A 70 -5.51 8.36 -24.68
C LYS A 70 -6.46 9.54 -24.46
N LYS A 71 -7.61 9.55 -25.15
CA LYS A 71 -8.63 10.57 -24.95
C LYS A 71 -9.24 10.50 -23.55
N SER A 72 -9.60 9.30 -23.08
CA SER A 72 -10.12 9.11 -21.71
C SER A 72 -9.13 9.55 -20.64
N TYR A 73 -7.85 9.16 -20.75
CA TYR A 73 -6.82 9.63 -19.82
C TYR A 73 -6.61 11.14 -19.88
N GLY A 74 -6.73 11.76 -21.06
CA GLY A 74 -6.69 13.21 -21.20
C GLY A 74 -7.89 13.92 -20.55
N GLU A 75 -9.06 13.29 -20.53
CA GLU A 75 -10.25 13.79 -19.84
C GLU A 75 -10.13 13.62 -18.32
N ASP A 76 -9.65 12.47 -17.85
CA ASP A 76 -9.38 12.20 -16.44
C ASP A 76 -8.37 13.19 -15.85
N LEU A 77 -7.28 13.46 -16.58
CA LEU A 77 -6.28 14.46 -16.16
C LEU A 77 -6.87 15.86 -16.05
N LYS A 78 -7.74 16.26 -16.99
CA LYS A 78 -8.45 17.54 -16.90
C LYS A 78 -9.39 17.59 -15.71
N GLN A 79 -10.08 16.49 -15.41
CA GLN A 79 -10.96 16.42 -14.24
C GLN A 79 -10.18 16.56 -12.93
N ILE A 80 -9.03 15.91 -12.83
CA ILE A 80 -8.12 16.04 -11.69
C ILE A 80 -7.63 17.49 -11.57
N GLU A 81 -7.16 18.10 -12.66
CA GLU A 81 -6.70 19.49 -12.66
C GLU A 81 -7.81 20.46 -12.24
N ASN A 82 -9.02 20.30 -12.76
CA ASN A 82 -10.18 21.10 -12.38
C ASN A 82 -10.50 20.99 -10.88
N SER A 83 -10.41 19.77 -10.31
CA SER A 83 -10.66 19.55 -8.88
C SER A 83 -9.63 20.28 -8.00
N PHE A 84 -8.34 20.24 -8.37
CA PHE A 84 -7.29 20.99 -7.66
C PHE A 84 -7.50 22.51 -7.77
N ASP A 85 -7.92 22.97 -8.94
CA ASP A 85 -8.24 24.37 -9.19
C ASP A 85 -9.42 24.86 -8.33
N GLU A 86 -10.44 24.02 -8.18
CA GLU A 86 -11.58 24.29 -7.29
C GLU A 86 -11.17 24.29 -5.82
N GLU A 87 -10.38 23.32 -5.37
CA GLU A 87 -9.81 23.30 -4.02
C GLU A 87 -8.98 24.56 -3.73
N ARG A 88 -8.15 24.98 -4.69
CA ARG A 88 -7.38 26.22 -4.59
C ARG A 88 -8.28 27.45 -4.50
N ARG A 89 -9.33 27.54 -5.32
CA ARG A 89 -10.31 28.64 -5.27
C ARG A 89 -11.06 28.67 -3.94
N THR A 90 -11.51 27.52 -3.44
CA THR A 90 -12.23 27.44 -2.15
C THR A 90 -11.31 27.81 -0.97
N LEU A 91 -10.04 27.40 -0.99
CA LEU A 91 -9.07 27.79 0.02
C LEU A 91 -8.81 29.30 0.00
N LEU A 92 -8.56 29.87 -1.19
CA LEU A 92 -8.32 31.31 -1.35
C LEU A 92 -9.53 32.14 -0.90
N THR A 93 -10.74 31.72 -1.27
CA THR A 93 -11.97 32.41 -0.85
C THR A 93 -12.19 32.31 0.66
N LYS A 94 -11.87 31.17 1.29
CA LYS A 94 -11.91 31.00 2.76
C LYS A 94 -10.92 31.94 3.45
N HIS A 95 -9.67 32.01 2.97
CA HIS A 95 -8.65 32.91 3.52
C HIS A 95 -9.03 34.37 3.34
N ARG A 96 -9.53 34.75 2.16
CA ARG A 96 -10.03 36.10 1.89
C ARG A 96 -11.18 36.48 2.83
N LYS A 97 -12.19 35.62 3.00
CA LYS A 97 -13.30 35.85 3.93
C LYS A 97 -12.83 35.99 5.38
N LYS A 98 -11.87 35.16 5.80
CA LYS A 98 -11.27 35.25 7.15
C LYS A 98 -10.55 36.59 7.36
N TRP A 99 -9.77 37.02 6.37
CA TRP A 99 -9.09 38.32 6.40
C TRP A 99 -10.08 39.49 6.41
N GLU A 100 -11.09 39.49 5.53
CA GLU A 100 -12.14 40.50 5.49
C GLU A 100 -12.90 40.57 6.83
N HIS A 101 -13.16 39.43 7.46
CA HIS A 101 -13.79 39.37 8.78
C HIS A 101 -12.90 39.99 9.86
N GLN A 102 -11.62 39.62 9.94
CA GLN A 102 -10.69 40.19 10.91
C GLN A 102 -10.50 41.70 10.72
N MET A 103 -10.45 42.17 9.48
CA MET A 103 -10.38 43.60 9.17
C MET A 103 -11.63 44.34 9.63
N LYS A 104 -12.82 43.75 9.42
CA LYS A 104 -14.07 44.31 9.93
C LYS A 104 -14.09 44.36 11.45
N GLU A 105 -13.75 43.27 12.13
CA GLU A 105 -13.68 43.23 13.60
C GLU A 105 -12.71 44.28 14.16
N ARG A 106 -11.55 44.47 13.52
CA ARG A 106 -10.60 45.52 13.89
C ARG A 106 -11.24 46.90 13.73
N SER A 107 -11.85 47.18 12.57
CA SER A 107 -12.50 48.47 12.33
C SER A 107 -13.65 48.76 13.31
N GLU A 108 -14.41 47.74 13.70
CA GLU A 108 -15.50 47.86 14.67
C GLU A 108 -14.97 48.12 16.08
N LYS A 109 -13.84 47.50 16.47
CA LYS A 109 -13.16 47.80 17.73
C LYS A 109 -12.61 49.22 17.76
N GLU A 110 -11.90 49.63 16.70
CA GLU A 110 -11.38 51.01 16.57
C GLU A 110 -12.52 52.04 16.64
N LEU A 111 -13.64 51.78 15.97
CA LEU A 111 -14.83 52.63 16.05
C LEU A 111 -15.41 52.69 17.46
N LYS A 112 -15.49 51.55 18.16
CA LYS A 112 -15.97 51.48 19.53
C LYS A 112 -15.08 52.28 20.48
N ASP A 113 -13.77 52.15 20.36
CA ASP A 113 -12.80 52.88 21.18
C ASP A 113 -12.90 54.40 20.93
N MET A 114 -13.07 54.81 19.66
CA MET A 114 -13.34 56.22 19.32
C MET A 114 -14.65 56.73 19.93
N LEU A 115 -15.73 55.94 19.85
CA LEU A 115 -17.02 56.31 20.46
C LEU A 115 -16.95 56.40 21.98
N GLN A 116 -16.19 55.52 22.63
CA GLN A 116 -15.93 55.62 24.07
C GLN A 116 -15.16 56.88 24.43
N GLY A 117 -14.13 57.23 23.65
CA GLY A 117 -13.41 58.51 23.81
C GLY A 117 -14.32 59.72 23.69
N LEU A 118 -15.23 59.73 22.71
CA LEU A 118 -16.23 60.79 22.55
C LEU A 118 -17.22 60.86 23.72
N SER A 119 -17.69 59.73 24.23
CA SER A 119 -18.58 59.68 25.40
C SER A 119 -17.90 60.28 26.64
N LEU A 120 -16.64 59.91 26.88
CA LEU A 120 -15.87 60.42 28.01
C LEU A 120 -15.61 61.93 27.90
N LEU A 121 -15.33 62.42 26.69
CA LEU A 121 -15.22 63.86 26.43
C LEU A 121 -16.54 64.59 26.72
N GLY A 122 -17.67 64.01 26.34
CA GLY A 122 -19.00 64.53 26.69
C GLY A 122 -19.23 64.59 28.20
N GLU A 123 -18.84 63.53 28.93
CA GLU A 123 -18.92 63.52 30.40
C GLU A 123 -18.03 64.61 31.04
N HIS A 124 -16.83 64.85 30.49
CA HIS A 124 -15.96 65.94 30.95
C HIS A 124 -16.54 67.33 30.66
N GLU A 125 -17.19 67.51 29.50
CA GLU A 125 -17.89 68.74 29.16
C GLU A 125 -19.07 69.00 30.13
N ASP A 126 -19.85 67.98 30.43
CA ASP A 126 -20.94 68.05 31.42
C ASP A 126 -20.44 68.41 32.82
N LEU A 127 -19.31 67.82 33.25
CA LEU A 127 -18.68 68.15 34.53
C LEU A 127 -18.20 69.60 34.58
N LEU A 128 -17.57 70.09 33.50
CA LEU A 128 -17.17 71.49 33.40
C LEU A 128 -18.39 72.43 33.44
N GLN A 129 -19.48 72.07 32.79
CA GLN A 129 -20.71 72.84 32.81
C GLN A 129 -21.34 72.86 34.22
N LYS A 130 -21.38 71.71 34.90
CA LYS A 130 -21.81 71.62 36.32
C LYS A 130 -20.96 72.51 37.22
N LEU A 131 -19.64 72.49 37.07
CA LEU A 131 -18.74 73.35 37.85
C LEU A 131 -18.96 74.85 37.56
N LYS A 132 -19.23 75.23 36.31
CA LYS A 132 -19.59 76.61 35.95
C LYS A 132 -20.88 77.04 36.64
N VAL A 133 -21.90 76.19 36.60
CA VAL A 133 -23.19 76.44 37.27
C VAL A 133 -23.01 76.53 38.78
N GLN A 134 -22.28 75.60 39.40
CA GLN A 134 -21.99 75.64 40.83
C GLN A 134 -21.28 76.91 41.24
N LYS A 135 -20.25 77.37 40.50
CA LYS A 135 -19.58 78.65 40.82
C LYS A 135 -20.50 79.86 40.65
N ALA A 136 -21.40 79.84 39.67
CA ALA A 136 -22.39 80.90 39.49
C ALA A 136 -23.45 80.88 40.61
N GLU A 137 -23.85 79.69 41.04
CA GLU A 137 -24.73 79.47 42.19
C GLU A 137 -24.06 79.91 43.49
N GLU A 138 -22.80 79.56 43.73
CA GLU A 138 -22.01 80.03 44.88
C GLU A 138 -21.96 81.56 44.92
N TYR A 139 -21.61 82.20 43.81
CA TYR A 139 -21.65 83.66 43.67
C TYR A 139 -23.05 84.23 43.93
N ASN A 140 -24.10 83.61 43.40
CA ASN A 140 -25.48 84.02 43.64
C ASN A 140 -25.89 83.79 45.10
N THR A 141 -25.45 82.72 45.76
CA THR A 141 -25.75 82.46 47.17
C THR A 141 -25.05 83.47 48.06
N ASP A 142 -23.82 83.89 47.74
CA ASP A 142 -23.12 84.92 48.49
C ASP A 142 -23.75 86.30 48.26
N LYS A 143 -24.13 86.60 47.01
CA LYS A 143 -24.93 87.78 46.69
C LYS A 143 -26.27 87.78 47.43
N ILE A 144 -26.99 86.66 47.42
CA ILE A 144 -28.25 86.49 48.12
C ILE A 144 -28.03 86.57 49.63
N LYS A 145 -27.00 85.99 50.24
CA LYS A 145 -26.73 86.16 51.68
C LYS A 145 -26.56 87.64 52.05
N MET A 146 -25.84 88.41 51.22
CA MET A 146 -25.72 89.86 51.39
C MET A 146 -27.07 90.57 51.23
N ASP A 147 -27.87 90.21 50.22
CA ASP A 147 -29.21 90.76 49.99
C ASP A 147 -30.27 90.26 51.02
N THR A 148 -30.04 89.11 51.66
CA THR A 148 -30.95 88.45 52.62
C THR A 148 -30.65 88.90 54.05
N GLU A 149 -29.43 89.30 54.37
CA GLU A 149 -29.22 90.14 55.56
C GLU A 149 -30.00 91.46 55.46
N VAL A 150 -30.21 91.96 54.23
CA VAL A 150 -31.09 93.10 53.96
C VAL A 150 -32.59 92.70 54.00
N GLN A 151 -32.96 91.46 53.62
CA GLN A 151 -34.37 90.99 53.57
C GLN A 151 -34.89 90.16 54.76
N LYS A 152 -34.06 89.58 55.65
CA LYS A 152 -34.47 88.72 56.79
C LYS A 152 -35.46 89.37 57.76
N LEU A 153 -35.59 90.68 57.70
CA LEU A 153 -36.62 91.44 58.41
C LEU A 153 -38.04 91.29 57.81
N GLN A 154 -38.20 90.66 56.63
CA GLN A 154 -39.49 90.50 55.91
C GLN A 154 -39.95 89.03 55.69
N GLU A 155 -39.12 88.01 55.95
CA GLU A 155 -39.23 86.67 55.32
C GLU A 155 -40.03 85.58 56.09
N VAL A 156 -40.33 85.75 57.38
CA VAL A 156 -41.03 84.71 58.18
C VAL A 156 -42.43 84.37 57.63
N LYS A 157 -43.06 85.31 56.92
CA LYS A 157 -44.43 85.17 56.42
C LYS A 157 -44.54 84.34 55.12
N PHE A 158 -43.45 84.14 54.39
CA PHE A 158 -43.41 83.46 53.09
C PHE A 158 -43.12 81.94 53.21
N ASN A 159 -42.52 81.52 54.33
CA ASN A 159 -41.98 80.17 54.52
C ASN A 159 -43.02 79.03 54.59
N CYS A 160 -44.26 79.30 55.03
CA CYS A 160 -45.30 78.27 55.11
C CYS A 160 -45.85 77.88 53.73
N HIS A 161 -46.08 78.86 52.84
CA HIS A 161 -46.58 78.60 51.47
C HIS A 161 -45.56 77.80 50.64
N LEU A 162 -44.28 78.09 50.83
CA LEU A 162 -43.18 77.40 50.15
C LEU A 162 -43.09 75.91 50.49
N ASN A 163 -43.57 75.46 51.65
CA ASN A 163 -43.48 74.05 52.05
C ASN A 163 -44.54 73.17 51.38
N GLU A 164 -45.70 73.72 51.03
CA GLU A 164 -46.76 73.02 50.31
C GLU A 164 -46.34 72.74 48.86
N GLU A 165 -45.87 73.77 48.14
CA GLU A 165 -45.34 73.63 46.78
C GLU A 165 -44.13 72.69 46.70
N LYS A 166 -43.28 72.66 47.74
CA LYS A 166 -42.16 71.70 47.85
C LYS A 166 -42.63 70.25 47.97
N LEU A 167 -43.79 70.01 48.56
CA LEU A 167 -44.34 68.65 48.69
C LEU A 167 -44.93 68.18 47.36
N ASP A 168 -45.68 69.05 46.68
CA ASP A 168 -46.27 68.76 45.37
C ASP A 168 -45.19 68.47 44.32
N TYR A 169 -44.12 69.26 44.30
CA TYR A 169 -42.96 69.00 43.44
C TYR A 169 -42.32 67.63 43.70
N LYS A 170 -42.14 67.24 44.97
CA LYS A 170 -41.58 65.92 45.32
C LYS A 170 -42.48 64.78 44.84
N TYR A 171 -43.80 64.93 44.96
CA TYR A 171 -44.75 63.93 44.48
C TYR A 171 -44.68 63.79 42.95
N GLU A 172 -44.64 64.89 42.19
CA GLU A 172 -44.52 64.84 40.74
C GLU A 172 -43.20 64.20 40.27
N VAL A 173 -42.08 64.52 40.93
CA VAL A 173 -40.79 63.90 40.64
C VAL A 173 -40.82 62.39 40.90
N LEU A 174 -41.45 61.94 42.00
CA LEU A 174 -41.60 60.51 42.29
C LEU A 174 -42.48 59.80 41.26
N LYS A 175 -43.60 60.42 40.86
CA LYS A 175 -44.48 59.90 39.81
C LYS A 175 -43.75 59.74 38.48
N LYS A 176 -42.94 60.73 38.08
CA LYS A 176 -42.11 60.63 36.86
C LYS A 176 -41.09 59.50 36.94
N ARG A 177 -40.44 59.30 38.10
CA ARG A 177 -39.55 58.15 38.33
C ARG A 177 -40.28 56.82 38.24
N GLU A 178 -41.52 56.72 38.72
CA GLU A 178 -42.32 55.49 38.58
C GLU A 178 -42.71 55.21 37.14
N GLU A 179 -43.11 56.23 36.37
CA GLU A 179 -43.39 56.13 34.94
C GLU A 179 -42.15 55.64 34.17
N GLU A 180 -40.97 56.22 34.42
CA GLU A 180 -39.69 55.80 33.83
C GLU A 180 -39.31 54.37 34.22
N ASN A 181 -39.45 54.03 35.51
CA ASN A 181 -39.19 52.67 36.00
C ASN A 181 -40.13 51.64 35.37
N ALA A 182 -41.39 51.98 35.13
CA ALA A 182 -42.34 51.11 34.43
C ALA A 182 -41.93 50.90 32.96
N LEU A 183 -41.51 51.96 32.27
CA LEU A 183 -40.99 51.87 30.91
C LEU A 183 -39.73 50.98 30.84
N LEU A 184 -38.76 51.19 31.74
CA LEU A 184 -37.54 50.36 31.81
C LEU A 184 -37.87 48.89 32.09
N LYS A 185 -38.76 48.61 33.04
CA LYS A 185 -39.23 47.24 33.32
C LYS A 185 -39.85 46.60 32.07
N SER A 186 -40.66 47.34 31.30
CA SER A 186 -41.26 46.83 30.06
C SER A 186 -40.20 46.52 28.98
N GLN A 187 -39.16 47.34 28.87
CA GLN A 187 -38.05 47.13 27.93
C GLN A 187 -37.22 45.91 28.33
N LEU A 188 -36.89 45.77 29.63
CA LEU A 188 -36.18 44.61 30.17
C LEU A 188 -36.97 43.32 29.97
N LYS A 189 -38.28 43.31 30.24
CA LYS A 189 -39.16 42.15 29.98
C LYS A 189 -39.13 41.74 28.51
N ARG A 190 -39.23 42.70 27.57
CA ARG A 190 -39.11 42.41 26.12
C ARG A 190 -37.73 41.88 25.73
N LYS A 191 -36.66 42.38 26.36
CA LYS A 191 -35.30 41.86 26.14
C LYS A 191 -35.18 40.42 26.63
N ILE A 192 -35.73 40.10 27.80
CA ILE A 192 -35.75 38.74 28.36
C ILE A 192 -36.50 37.78 27.43
N ILE A 193 -37.70 38.14 26.95
CA ILE A 193 -38.48 37.30 26.03
C ILE A 193 -37.69 37.02 24.74
N ARG A 194 -37.11 38.06 24.12
CA ARG A 194 -36.27 37.87 22.92
C ARG A 194 -35.07 36.95 23.17
N MET A 195 -34.40 37.10 24.32
CA MET A 195 -33.28 36.22 24.68
C MET A 195 -33.75 34.78 24.91
N GLN A 196 -34.92 34.59 25.53
CA GLN A 196 -35.53 33.27 25.74
C GLN A 196 -35.87 32.60 24.40
N ASP A 197 -36.41 33.33 23.43
CA ASP A 197 -36.73 32.81 22.09
C ASP A 197 -35.48 32.39 21.33
N ILE A 198 -34.42 33.20 21.38
CA ILE A 198 -33.11 32.86 20.79
C ILE A 198 -32.54 31.61 21.46
N LEU A 199 -32.59 31.53 22.78
CA LEU A 199 -32.11 30.38 23.54
C LEU A 199 -32.88 29.11 23.18
N ASN A 200 -34.20 29.17 23.08
CA ASN A 200 -35.03 28.05 22.65
C ASN A 200 -34.74 27.62 21.20
N THR A 201 -34.51 28.59 20.30
CA THR A 201 -34.12 28.33 18.90
C THR A 201 -32.74 27.68 18.81
N LEU A 202 -31.78 28.12 19.63
CA LEU A 202 -30.46 27.50 19.69
C LEU A 202 -30.54 26.08 20.28
N LYS A 203 -31.32 25.89 21.35
CA LYS A 203 -31.57 24.55 21.91
C LYS A 203 -32.17 23.60 20.87
N SER A 204 -33.19 24.03 20.12
CA SER A 204 -33.81 23.17 19.10
C SER A 204 -32.81 22.81 17.99
N LYS A 205 -31.99 23.77 17.54
CA LYS A 205 -30.90 23.51 16.58
C LYS A 205 -29.88 22.50 17.12
N CYS A 206 -29.41 22.66 18.36
CA CYS A 206 -28.49 21.70 18.99
C CYS A 206 -29.11 20.30 19.04
N THR A 207 -30.37 20.17 19.48
CA THR A 207 -31.04 18.86 19.53
C THR A 207 -31.24 18.22 18.15
N ASN A 208 -31.48 19.02 17.11
CA ASN A 208 -31.59 18.52 15.74
C ASN A 208 -30.24 18.07 15.18
N GLN A 209 -29.17 18.82 15.45
CA GLN A 209 -27.81 18.42 15.07
C GLN A 209 -27.38 17.14 15.78
N GLU A 210 -27.65 17.00 17.08
CA GLU A 210 -27.37 15.76 17.82
C GLU A 210 -28.11 14.56 17.24
N LYS A 211 -29.38 14.72 16.84
CA LYS A 211 -30.15 13.66 16.18
C LYS A 211 -29.56 13.28 14.83
N GLN A 212 -29.16 14.27 14.03
CA GLN A 212 -28.53 14.04 12.73
C GLN A 212 -27.20 13.28 12.89
N LEU A 213 -26.32 13.76 13.79
CA LEU A 213 -25.04 13.11 14.06
C LEU A 213 -25.21 11.67 14.55
N LYS A 214 -26.20 11.41 15.41
CA LYS A 214 -26.50 10.04 15.86
C LYS A 214 -27.00 9.14 14.73
N ALA A 215 -27.78 9.67 13.79
CA ALA A 215 -28.24 8.92 12.63
C ALA A 215 -27.08 8.59 11.67
N GLU A 216 -26.20 9.55 11.41
CA GLU A 216 -24.99 9.38 10.59
C GLU A 216 -24.01 8.38 11.24
N GLU A 217 -23.82 8.46 12.55
CA GLU A 217 -23.00 7.50 13.31
C GLU A 217 -23.58 6.09 13.18
N GLN A 218 -24.90 5.94 13.29
CA GLN A 218 -25.55 4.64 13.15
C GLN A 218 -25.44 4.08 11.73
N SER A 219 -25.62 4.91 10.69
CA SER A 219 -25.45 4.46 9.30
C SER A 219 -24.01 4.04 9.05
N LEU A 220 -23.03 4.80 9.53
CA LEU A 220 -21.61 4.48 9.35
C LEU A 220 -21.21 3.19 10.08
N LYS A 221 -21.75 2.94 11.27
CA LYS A 221 -21.59 1.66 11.98
C LYS A 221 -22.18 0.48 11.18
N ASN A 222 -23.35 0.67 10.58
CA ASN A 222 -23.98 -0.36 9.74
C ASN A 222 -23.14 -0.64 8.48
N ASP A 223 -22.61 0.40 7.83
CA ASP A 223 -21.73 0.23 6.67
C ASP A 223 -20.41 -0.44 7.05
N TYR A 224 -19.81 -0.06 8.18
CA TYR A 224 -18.59 -0.70 8.70
C TYR A 224 -18.81 -2.19 8.98
N THR A 225 -19.91 -2.56 9.64
CA THR A 225 -20.23 -3.97 9.91
C THR A 225 -20.49 -4.75 8.62
N ARG A 226 -21.16 -4.16 7.62
CA ARG A 226 -21.34 -4.75 6.29
C ARG A 226 -20.01 -5.00 5.58
N ILE A 227 -19.15 -4.00 5.48
CA ILE A 227 -17.85 -4.10 4.79
C ILE A 227 -16.96 -5.13 5.50
N ARG A 228 -16.95 -5.12 6.84
CA ARG A 228 -16.21 -6.11 7.64
C ARG A 228 -16.68 -7.54 7.35
N GLN A 229 -18.00 -7.74 7.20
CA GLN A 229 -18.54 -9.05 6.84
C GLN A 229 -18.14 -9.45 5.41
N GLN A 230 -18.25 -8.54 4.44
CA GLN A 230 -17.82 -8.78 3.06
C GLN A 230 -16.32 -9.14 2.98
N TYR A 231 -15.47 -8.46 3.75
CA TYR A 231 -14.04 -8.78 3.83
C TYR A 231 -13.79 -10.18 4.40
N LYS A 232 -14.49 -10.56 5.49
CA LYS A 232 -14.41 -11.92 6.05
C LYS A 232 -14.85 -12.98 5.04
N ASP A 233 -15.92 -12.74 4.29
CA ASP A 233 -16.41 -13.68 3.29
C ASP A 233 -15.46 -13.78 2.10
N MET A 234 -14.85 -12.68 1.68
CA MET A 234 -13.80 -12.66 0.67
C MET A 234 -12.56 -13.44 1.11
N GLN A 235 -12.12 -13.27 2.36
CA GLN A 235 -11.00 -14.03 2.93
C GLN A 235 -11.29 -15.54 2.97
N LYS A 236 -12.51 -15.94 3.36
CA LYS A 236 -12.94 -17.35 3.33
C LYS A 236 -12.93 -17.91 1.91
N LYS A 237 -13.47 -17.15 0.94
CA LYS A 237 -13.46 -17.54 -0.48
C LYS A 237 -12.03 -17.68 -1.01
N ALA A 238 -11.14 -16.74 -0.69
CA ALA A 238 -9.74 -16.80 -1.10
C ALA A 238 -9.03 -18.06 -0.58
N ARG A 239 -9.20 -18.40 0.71
CA ARG A 239 -8.66 -19.64 1.28
C ARG A 239 -9.24 -20.89 0.62
N HIS A 240 -10.54 -20.90 0.38
CA HIS A 240 -11.21 -22.01 -0.31
C HIS A 240 -10.71 -22.17 -1.75
N PHE A 241 -10.55 -21.08 -2.50
CA PHE A 241 -9.99 -21.13 -3.86
C PHE A 241 -8.54 -21.58 -3.85
N ALA A 242 -7.70 -21.08 -2.95
CA ALA A 242 -6.33 -21.53 -2.81
C ALA A 242 -6.24 -23.04 -2.53
N ALA A 243 -7.10 -23.56 -1.66
CA ALA A 243 -7.16 -25.00 -1.39
C ALA A 243 -7.63 -25.81 -2.61
N LEU A 244 -8.66 -25.36 -3.32
CA LEU A 244 -9.13 -26.02 -4.54
C LEU A 244 -8.11 -25.97 -5.67
N ASP A 245 -7.41 -24.84 -5.84
CA ASP A 245 -6.39 -24.66 -6.85
C ASP A 245 -5.18 -25.55 -6.55
N ALA A 246 -4.78 -25.67 -5.27
CA ALA A 246 -3.74 -26.61 -4.85
C ALA A 246 -4.13 -28.07 -5.13
N GLU A 247 -5.34 -28.50 -4.77
CA GLU A 247 -5.84 -29.86 -5.05
C GLU A 247 -5.91 -30.13 -6.56
N ARG A 248 -6.37 -29.15 -7.35
CA ARG A 248 -6.43 -29.28 -8.81
C ARG A 248 -5.03 -29.34 -9.41
N PHE A 249 -4.11 -28.53 -8.93
CA PHE A 249 -2.72 -28.53 -9.37
C PHE A 249 -2.06 -29.88 -9.09
N GLU A 250 -2.20 -30.41 -7.88
CA GLU A 250 -1.66 -31.72 -7.49
C GLU A 250 -2.20 -32.83 -8.40
N LYS A 251 -3.52 -32.84 -8.67
CA LYS A 251 -4.13 -33.82 -9.60
C LYS A 251 -3.56 -33.71 -11.02
N ILE A 252 -3.45 -32.49 -11.55
CA ILE A 252 -2.90 -32.29 -12.90
C ILE A 252 -1.43 -32.70 -12.95
N TRP A 253 -0.65 -32.36 -11.92
CA TRP A 253 0.75 -32.76 -11.80
C TRP A 253 0.92 -34.27 -11.80
N LEU A 254 0.13 -35.00 -11.00
CA LEU A 254 0.20 -36.46 -10.95
C LEU A 254 -0.16 -37.10 -12.31
N ILE A 255 -1.17 -36.56 -13.00
CA ILE A 255 -1.56 -37.04 -14.34
C ILE A 255 -0.42 -36.79 -15.33
N SER A 256 0.07 -35.56 -15.44
CA SER A 256 1.14 -35.22 -16.39
C SER A 256 2.43 -35.98 -16.08
N GLU A 257 2.80 -36.10 -14.81
CA GLU A 257 3.95 -36.88 -14.36
C GLU A 257 3.81 -38.35 -14.76
N SER A 258 2.63 -38.96 -14.57
CA SER A 258 2.39 -40.35 -14.95
C SER A 258 2.50 -40.57 -16.47
N GLU A 259 1.99 -39.63 -17.28
CA GLU A 259 2.06 -39.68 -18.74
C GLU A 259 3.51 -39.57 -19.24
N VAL A 260 4.25 -38.59 -18.71
CA VAL A 260 5.64 -38.36 -19.12
C VAL A 260 6.53 -39.50 -18.64
N LYS A 261 6.34 -40.04 -17.44
CA LYS A 261 7.06 -41.24 -16.97
C LYS A 261 6.76 -42.46 -17.85
N ALA A 262 5.49 -42.65 -18.26
CA ALA A 262 5.14 -43.73 -19.18
C ALA A 262 5.83 -43.58 -20.55
N LEU A 263 5.93 -42.35 -21.07
CA LEU A 263 6.70 -42.07 -22.28
C LEU A 263 8.19 -42.34 -22.07
N ALA A 264 8.80 -41.83 -20.99
CA ALA A 264 10.20 -42.05 -20.68
C ALA A 264 10.54 -43.55 -20.58
N HIS A 265 9.68 -44.36 -19.93
CA HIS A 265 9.83 -45.81 -19.86
C HIS A 265 9.77 -46.46 -21.25
N ARG A 266 8.84 -46.06 -22.12
CA ARG A 266 8.80 -46.58 -23.50
C ARG A 266 10.06 -46.20 -24.26
N THR A 267 10.53 -44.96 -24.14
CA THR A 267 11.73 -44.50 -24.84
C THR A 267 12.99 -45.24 -24.37
N LEU A 268 13.11 -45.53 -23.07
CA LEU A 268 14.19 -46.35 -22.52
C LEU A 268 14.10 -47.81 -22.96
N GLU A 269 12.89 -48.39 -23.05
CA GLU A 269 12.72 -49.75 -23.57
C GLU A 269 13.09 -49.81 -25.06
N THR A 270 12.72 -48.80 -25.86
CA THR A 270 13.17 -48.71 -27.25
C THR A 270 14.68 -48.53 -27.36
N ASP A 271 15.30 -47.75 -26.46
CA ASP A 271 16.77 -47.63 -26.40
C ASP A 271 17.43 -48.98 -26.10
N ARG A 272 16.85 -49.75 -25.17
CA ARG A 272 17.31 -51.10 -24.86
C ARG A 272 17.23 -52.01 -26.08
N ILE A 273 16.08 -52.04 -26.76
CA ILE A 273 15.85 -52.86 -27.96
C ILE A 273 16.84 -52.49 -29.07
N ILE A 274 17.08 -51.19 -29.32
CA ILE A 274 18.04 -50.73 -30.34
C ILE A 274 19.47 -51.17 -29.97
N HIS A 275 19.88 -50.98 -28.71
CA HIS A 275 21.22 -51.38 -28.26
C HIS A 275 21.43 -52.90 -28.33
N GLU A 276 20.48 -53.68 -27.86
CA GLU A 276 20.58 -55.15 -27.81
C GLU A 276 20.42 -55.80 -29.20
N GLN A 277 19.44 -55.38 -30.00
CA GLN A 277 19.09 -56.04 -31.27
C GLN A 277 19.81 -55.47 -32.49
N GLN A 278 19.98 -54.14 -32.60
CA GLN A 278 20.56 -53.51 -33.80
C GLN A 278 22.07 -53.31 -33.67
N LEU A 279 22.54 -52.88 -32.49
CA LEU A 279 23.96 -52.59 -32.24
C LEU A 279 24.73 -53.79 -31.66
N GLY A 280 24.03 -54.77 -31.05
CA GLY A 280 24.64 -55.91 -30.38
C GLY A 280 25.48 -55.54 -29.14
N LEU A 281 25.19 -54.38 -28.54
CA LEU A 281 25.90 -53.85 -27.38
C LEU A 281 25.08 -54.10 -26.11
N ALA A 282 25.77 -54.30 -24.98
CA ALA A 282 25.10 -54.41 -23.68
C ALA A 282 24.47 -53.05 -23.31
N TRP A 283 23.16 -53.04 -23.08
CA TRP A 283 22.45 -51.84 -22.66
C TRP A 283 22.80 -51.49 -21.20
N VAL A 284 23.21 -50.24 -20.98
CA VAL A 284 23.48 -49.71 -19.63
C VAL A 284 22.40 -48.69 -19.30
N SER A 285 21.58 -49.01 -18.30
CA SER A 285 20.59 -48.10 -17.76
C SER A 285 21.27 -47.04 -16.89
N LEU A 286 21.05 -45.75 -17.16
CA LEU A 286 21.52 -44.68 -16.27
C LEU A 286 20.70 -44.72 -14.97
N PRO A 287 21.30 -44.38 -13.81
CA PRO A 287 20.55 -44.21 -12.56
C PRO A 287 19.61 -43.01 -12.71
N LEU A 288 18.31 -43.25 -12.84
CA LEU A 288 17.31 -42.20 -13.00
C LEU A 288 16.62 -41.94 -11.64
N HIS A 289 17.26 -41.15 -10.78
CA HIS A 289 16.79 -40.81 -9.42
C HIS A 289 15.41 -40.10 -9.40
N PHE A 290 14.95 -39.57 -10.53
CA PHE A 290 13.67 -38.89 -10.66
C PHE A 290 12.48 -39.83 -10.89
N ILE A 291 12.69 -41.09 -11.30
CA ILE A 291 11.58 -42.03 -11.53
C ILE A 291 10.91 -42.42 -10.20
N GLU A 292 11.70 -42.49 -9.12
CA GLU A 292 11.24 -42.84 -7.76
C GLU A 292 10.53 -41.70 -7.03
N ARG A 293 10.77 -40.43 -7.40
CA ARG A 293 10.05 -39.29 -6.80
C ARG A 293 8.65 -39.21 -7.36
N SER A 294 7.61 -39.11 -6.52
CA SER A 294 6.21 -38.98 -6.97
C SER A 294 5.55 -37.78 -6.33
N GLY A 295 4.89 -36.93 -7.14
CA GLY A 295 4.19 -35.74 -6.68
C GLY A 295 4.98 -34.45 -6.88
N PRO A 296 4.33 -33.28 -6.65
CA PRO A 296 5.00 -31.98 -6.74
C PRO A 296 6.18 -31.90 -5.76
N ILE A 297 7.24 -31.19 -6.14
CA ILE A 297 8.38 -30.96 -5.24
C ILE A 297 7.86 -30.12 -4.06
N GLU A 298 7.81 -30.72 -2.87
CA GLU A 298 7.49 -30.02 -1.63
C GLU A 298 8.68 -29.16 -1.23
N HIS A 299 8.66 -27.90 -1.65
CA HIS A 299 9.53 -26.91 -1.06
C HIS A 299 9.03 -26.53 0.34
N LYS A 300 9.96 -26.41 1.29
CA LYS A 300 9.71 -25.70 2.54
C LYS A 300 9.10 -24.35 2.18
N THR A 301 7.89 -24.10 2.64
CA THR A 301 7.23 -22.80 2.51
C THR A 301 8.24 -21.70 2.81
N LEU A 302 8.32 -20.68 1.94
CA LEU A 302 9.13 -19.50 2.18
C LEU A 302 8.64 -18.88 3.49
N LYS A 303 9.31 -19.21 4.59
CA LYS A 303 8.95 -18.71 5.90
C LYS A 303 9.17 -17.21 5.88
N THR A 304 8.12 -16.47 6.17
CA THR A 304 8.23 -15.02 6.38
C THR A 304 9.18 -14.75 7.53
N ALA A 305 9.94 -13.65 7.49
CA ALA A 305 10.85 -13.25 8.58
C ALA A 305 10.21 -13.33 9.99
N SER A 306 8.92 -13.00 10.08
CA SER A 306 8.10 -13.09 11.30
C SER A 306 7.94 -14.53 11.83
N GLN A 307 7.79 -15.52 10.93
CA GLN A 307 7.70 -16.94 11.28
C GLN A 307 9.07 -17.53 11.67
N ALA A 308 10.15 -17.07 11.04
CA ALA A 308 11.51 -17.46 11.42
C ALA A 308 11.90 -16.95 12.83
N ALA A 309 11.49 -15.72 13.16
CA ALA A 309 11.63 -15.16 14.50
C ALA A 309 10.78 -15.92 15.54
N ALA A 310 9.52 -16.27 15.20
CA ALA A 310 8.65 -17.07 16.06
C ALA A 310 9.24 -18.44 16.42
N ASN A 311 9.78 -19.15 15.43
CA ASN A 311 10.42 -20.45 15.65
C ASN A 311 11.68 -20.34 16.52
N THR A 312 12.41 -19.23 16.44
CA THR A 312 13.65 -19.01 17.21
C THR A 312 13.35 -18.61 18.67
N LEU A 313 12.20 -17.99 18.93
CA LEU A 313 11.79 -17.54 20.27
C LEU A 313 10.94 -18.56 21.06
N GLN A 314 10.26 -19.52 20.41
CA GLN A 314 9.31 -20.44 21.08
C GLN A 314 9.92 -21.71 21.71
N GLU A 315 11.16 -22.10 21.41
CA GLU A 315 11.70 -23.43 21.80
C GLU A 315 12.12 -23.60 23.29
N GLU A 316 11.85 -22.65 24.18
CA GLU A 316 12.29 -22.74 25.60
C GLU A 316 11.27 -23.33 26.59
N THR A 317 10.14 -23.90 26.14
CA THR A 317 9.17 -24.57 27.05
C THR A 317 9.18 -26.11 27.00
N GLY A 318 10.29 -26.71 26.56
CA GLY A 318 10.56 -28.15 26.66
C GLY A 318 11.78 -28.43 27.53
N GLY A 319 11.59 -29.21 28.61
CA GLY A 319 12.53 -29.36 29.72
C GLY A 319 13.82 -30.15 29.48
N ASP A 320 14.62 -30.10 30.54
CA ASP A 320 15.93 -30.67 30.83
C ASP A 320 16.24 -32.12 30.33
N SER A 321 17.53 -32.37 30.11
CA SER A 321 18.23 -33.61 29.74
C SER A 321 18.12 -34.13 28.29
N VAL A 322 19.15 -33.87 27.47
CA VAL A 322 20.29 -34.80 27.20
C VAL A 322 21.46 -33.98 26.65
N LYS A 323 22.63 -34.08 27.31
CA LYS A 323 23.92 -33.67 26.74
C LYS A 323 24.39 -34.73 25.74
N GLN A 324 24.65 -34.33 24.49
CA GLN A 324 25.76 -34.76 23.60
C GLN A 324 25.48 -34.30 22.16
N PRO A 325 26.51 -34.16 21.30
CA PRO A 325 27.72 -33.37 21.44
C PRO A 325 27.71 -32.21 20.41
N GLU A 326 28.73 -31.35 20.48
CA GLU A 326 29.07 -30.39 19.44
C GLU A 326 29.18 -31.09 18.07
N GLY A 327 28.19 -30.88 17.22
CA GLY A 327 28.18 -31.28 15.83
C GLY A 327 27.65 -30.12 15.00
N LEU A 328 28.47 -29.63 14.08
CA LEU A 328 28.19 -28.53 13.18
C LEU A 328 26.83 -28.72 12.47
N GLU A 329 25.83 -27.96 12.87
CA GLU A 329 24.78 -27.54 11.95
C GLU A 329 25.12 -26.13 11.48
N ASP A 330 26.09 -26.07 10.56
CA ASP A 330 26.25 -24.93 9.67
C ASP A 330 24.98 -24.85 8.81
N THR A 331 24.05 -23.97 9.19
CA THR A 331 23.23 -23.33 8.16
C THR A 331 24.19 -22.57 7.23
N ALA A 332 23.93 -22.55 5.94
CA ALA A 332 24.85 -22.07 4.89
C ALA A 332 25.34 -20.59 5.02
N SER A 333 25.05 -19.90 6.13
CA SER A 333 25.44 -18.52 6.47
C SER A 333 26.32 -18.43 7.74
N GLY A 334 26.68 -19.55 8.41
CA GLY A 334 27.75 -19.56 9.43
C GLY A 334 27.44 -18.83 10.76
N VAL A 335 26.18 -18.50 11.05
CA VAL A 335 25.77 -17.82 12.30
C VAL A 335 25.05 -18.78 13.26
N ASN A 336 25.52 -18.88 14.50
CA ASN A 336 24.89 -19.70 15.55
C ASN A 336 23.49 -19.17 15.90
N ARG A 337 22.49 -20.05 16.00
CA ARG A 337 21.08 -19.72 16.33
C ARG A 337 20.93 -18.96 17.65
N ARG A 338 21.81 -19.19 18.63
CA ARG A 338 21.84 -18.41 19.90
C ARG A 338 22.22 -16.95 19.67
N THR A 339 23.14 -16.70 18.73
CA THR A 339 23.58 -15.37 18.35
C THR A 339 22.47 -14.62 17.63
N VAL A 340 21.74 -15.30 16.72
CA VAL A 340 20.57 -14.72 16.04
C VAL A 340 19.47 -14.36 17.05
N LYS A 341 19.18 -15.22 18.03
CA LYS A 341 18.21 -14.93 19.10
C LYS A 341 18.58 -13.67 19.89
N GLY A 342 19.83 -13.56 20.35
CA GLY A 342 20.26 -12.39 21.11
C GLY A 342 20.28 -11.10 20.29
N ILE A 343 20.56 -11.17 18.99
CA ILE A 343 20.43 -10.01 18.08
C ILE A 343 18.96 -9.58 17.96
N LEU A 344 18.02 -10.53 17.83
CA LEU A 344 16.58 -10.23 17.74
C LEU A 344 16.03 -9.63 19.05
N GLU A 345 16.50 -10.11 20.20
CA GLU A 345 16.15 -9.54 21.51
C GLU A 345 16.69 -8.11 21.66
N LEU A 346 17.96 -7.88 21.28
CA LEU A 346 18.54 -6.52 21.26
C LEU A 346 17.78 -5.57 20.33
N MET A 347 17.33 -6.06 19.17
CA MET A 347 16.50 -5.27 18.27
C MET A 347 15.14 -4.91 18.90
N CYS A 348 14.52 -5.83 19.66
CA CYS A 348 13.26 -5.54 20.36
C CYS A 348 13.39 -4.45 21.42
N ASP A 349 14.54 -4.40 22.10
CA ASP A 349 14.81 -3.48 23.20
C ASP A 349 15.24 -2.10 22.67
N GLU A 350 16.14 -2.05 21.68
CA GLU A 350 16.74 -0.80 21.20
C GLU A 350 15.94 -0.12 20.08
N LEU A 351 15.24 -0.88 19.23
CA LEU A 351 14.48 -0.35 18.10
C LEU A 351 13.02 -0.02 18.45
N GLY A 352 12.73 0.15 19.75
CA GLY A 352 11.41 0.57 20.23
C GLY A 352 10.95 1.94 19.67
N PHE A 353 11.89 2.78 19.18
CA PHE A 353 11.57 4.07 18.56
C PHE A 353 10.87 3.94 17.20
N LEU A 354 11.02 2.81 16.49
CA LEU A 354 10.37 2.56 15.19
C LEU A 354 8.89 2.17 15.34
N ILE A 355 8.43 1.94 16.57
CA ILE A 355 7.11 1.38 16.86
C ILE A 355 6.15 2.51 17.29
N GLU A 356 4.95 2.56 16.71
CA GLU A 356 3.96 3.59 17.06
C GLU A 356 3.57 3.49 18.55
N SER A 357 3.62 4.61 19.28
CA SER A 357 3.35 4.68 20.73
C SER A 357 1.97 4.15 21.17
N LYS A 358 0.98 4.12 20.26
CA LYS A 358 -0.33 3.52 20.50
C LYS A 358 -0.27 1.99 20.47
N LEU A 359 0.53 1.43 19.57
CA LEU A 359 0.75 -0.01 19.45
C LEU A 359 1.50 -0.53 20.69
N LEU A 360 2.50 0.18 21.19
CA LEU A 360 3.19 -0.17 22.44
C LEU A 360 2.24 -0.26 23.65
N LYS A 361 1.24 0.62 23.75
CA LYS A 361 0.22 0.55 24.81
C LYS A 361 -0.67 -0.68 24.69
N LEU A 362 -1.05 -1.05 23.47
CA LEU A 362 -1.84 -2.26 23.19
C LEU A 362 -1.05 -3.55 23.43
N VAL A 363 0.23 -3.54 23.07
CA VAL A 363 1.13 -4.70 23.16
C VAL A 363 1.59 -4.95 24.59
N SER A 364 1.67 -3.92 25.45
CA SER A 364 2.09 -4.05 26.86
C SER A 364 1.27 -5.05 27.70
N HIS A 365 0.09 -5.44 27.24
CA HIS A 365 -0.81 -6.38 27.91
C HIS A 365 -0.61 -7.86 27.50
N LEU A 366 0.27 -8.15 26.53
CA LEU A 366 0.52 -9.50 25.99
C LEU A 366 1.73 -10.18 26.67
N GLU A 367 1.96 -11.46 26.39
CA GLU A 367 3.11 -12.20 26.92
C GLU A 367 4.43 -11.75 26.27
N LYS A 368 5.56 -11.77 26.97
CA LYS A 368 6.84 -11.20 26.49
C LYS A 368 7.25 -11.71 25.09
N ASN A 369 7.03 -12.99 24.80
CA ASN A 369 7.35 -13.58 23.50
C ASN A 369 6.42 -13.05 22.39
N GLU A 370 5.14 -12.88 22.68
CA GLU A 370 4.16 -12.29 21.76
C GLU A 370 4.44 -10.79 21.54
N GLN A 371 4.86 -10.08 22.60
CA GLN A 371 5.29 -8.70 22.51
C GLN A 371 6.52 -8.57 21.59
N SER A 372 7.54 -9.40 21.80
CA SER A 372 8.75 -9.40 20.98
C SER A 372 8.44 -9.72 19.52
N LEU A 373 7.52 -10.65 19.24
CA LEU A 373 7.13 -10.98 17.87
C LEU A 373 6.42 -9.83 17.16
N ILE A 374 5.47 -9.17 17.81
CA ILE A 374 4.77 -8.02 17.22
C ILE A 374 5.75 -6.85 17.01
N LYS A 375 6.68 -6.64 17.95
CA LYS A 375 7.72 -5.64 17.81
C LYS A 375 8.65 -5.95 16.63
N LEU A 376 9.12 -7.20 16.52
CA LEU A 376 9.98 -7.65 15.42
C LEU A 376 9.28 -7.53 14.08
N ASP A 377 8.00 -7.87 13.99
CA ASP A 377 7.21 -7.72 12.75
C ASP A 377 7.14 -6.27 12.29
N CYS A 378 6.90 -5.34 13.22
CA CYS A 378 6.90 -3.90 12.94
C CYS A 378 8.31 -3.39 12.55
N ILE A 379 9.34 -3.86 13.23
CA ILE A 379 10.74 -3.49 12.98
C ILE A 379 11.19 -4.02 11.61
N PHE A 380 10.90 -5.28 11.28
CA PHE A 380 11.20 -5.88 9.98
C PHE A 380 10.48 -5.15 8.85
N THR A 381 9.23 -4.76 9.05
CA THR A 381 8.48 -3.94 8.08
C THR A 381 9.13 -2.57 7.89
N ALA A 382 9.60 -1.93 8.96
CA ALA A 382 10.23 -0.62 8.89
C ALA A 382 11.64 -0.65 8.27
N ILE A 383 12.38 -1.74 8.47
CA ILE A 383 13.74 -1.95 7.94
C ILE A 383 13.70 -2.54 6.52
N GLY A 384 12.63 -3.25 6.15
CA GLY A 384 12.48 -3.90 4.85
C GLY A 384 13.05 -5.32 4.78
N ILE A 385 12.94 -6.08 5.87
CA ILE A 385 13.37 -7.48 5.96
C ILE A 385 12.15 -8.39 5.75
N GLU A 386 12.07 -9.07 4.60
CA GLU A 386 10.90 -9.89 4.25
C GLU A 386 11.16 -11.40 4.34
N SER A 387 12.39 -11.84 4.03
CA SER A 387 12.77 -13.25 3.97
C SER A 387 13.58 -13.73 5.18
N GLU A 388 13.45 -15.01 5.53
CA GLU A 388 14.34 -15.70 6.47
C GLU A 388 15.82 -15.56 6.09
N ASN A 389 16.14 -15.57 4.79
CA ASN A 389 17.53 -15.40 4.32
C ASN A 389 18.09 -13.99 4.64
N ASP A 390 17.23 -12.97 4.66
CA ASP A 390 17.64 -11.60 4.94
C ASP A 390 17.92 -11.39 6.44
N VAL A 391 17.20 -12.12 7.31
CA VAL A 391 17.49 -12.17 8.75
C VAL A 391 18.87 -12.76 9.01
N HIS A 392 19.23 -13.83 8.30
CA HIS A 392 20.55 -14.46 8.43
C HIS A 392 21.67 -13.56 7.89
N LYS A 393 21.48 -12.92 6.73
CA LYS A 393 22.42 -11.92 6.19
C LYS A 393 22.61 -10.71 7.11
N MET A 394 21.53 -10.23 7.74
CA MET A 394 21.62 -9.16 8.73
C MET A 394 22.44 -9.60 9.94
N ALA A 395 22.19 -10.81 10.45
CA ALA A 395 22.94 -11.36 11.57
C ALA A 395 24.43 -11.53 11.22
N GLU A 396 24.74 -12.01 10.00
CA GLU A 396 26.10 -12.15 9.49
C GLU A 396 26.80 -10.78 9.34
N PHE A 397 26.10 -9.78 8.78
CA PHE A 397 26.61 -8.42 8.62
C PHE A 397 26.94 -7.77 9.97
N LEU A 398 26.06 -7.91 10.96
CA LEU A 398 26.27 -7.39 12.30
C LEU A 398 27.47 -8.07 12.99
N MET A 399 27.65 -9.37 12.76
CA MET A 399 28.81 -10.11 13.26
C MET A 399 30.13 -9.69 12.58
N ASN A 400 30.10 -9.37 11.29
CA ASN A 400 31.27 -8.87 10.55
C ASN A 400 31.62 -7.43 10.97
N TYR A 401 30.62 -6.59 11.27
CA TYR A 401 30.81 -5.24 11.79
C TYR A 401 31.51 -5.25 13.16
N ARG A 402 31.20 -6.24 14.01
CA ARG A 402 31.89 -6.49 15.30
C ARG A 402 33.39 -6.77 15.11
N GLN A 403 33.77 -7.53 14.09
CA GLN A 403 35.17 -7.89 13.83
C GLN A 403 35.98 -6.68 13.35
N HIS A 404 35.44 -5.89 12.42
CA HIS A 404 36.09 -4.69 11.91
C HIS A 404 36.24 -3.59 12.98
N GLY A 405 35.28 -3.46 13.89
CA GLY A 405 35.37 -2.53 15.04
C GLY A 405 36.37 -2.95 16.11
N ARG A 406 36.72 -4.24 16.21
CA ARG A 406 37.81 -4.73 17.09
C ARG A 406 39.19 -4.45 16.51
N GLU A 407 39.39 -4.69 15.22
CA GLU A 407 40.68 -4.50 14.55
C GLU A 407 41.12 -3.03 14.50
N GLN A 408 40.18 -2.08 14.37
CA GLN A 408 40.50 -0.65 14.45
C GLN A 408 40.80 -0.15 15.87
N ARG A 409 40.30 -0.84 16.91
CA ARG A 409 40.52 -0.46 18.31
C ARG A 409 41.85 -0.98 18.84
N GLU A 410 42.33 -2.12 18.34
CA GLU A 410 43.64 -2.69 18.70
C GLU A 410 44.84 -1.92 18.12
N LEU A 411 44.63 -1.01 17.15
CA LEU A 411 45.69 -0.17 16.58
C LEU A 411 45.93 1.15 17.34
N MET A 412 45.17 1.47 18.40
CA MET A 412 45.27 2.78 19.06
C MET A 412 45.57 2.80 20.56
N GLU A 413 45.52 1.70 21.33
CA GLU A 413 45.83 1.78 22.77
C GLU A 413 46.65 0.57 23.29
N GLU A 414 47.90 0.84 23.69
CA GLU A 414 48.62 0.07 24.71
C GLU A 414 47.96 0.33 26.08
N GLU A 415 47.75 -0.76 26.84
CA GLU A 415 47.36 -0.81 28.25
C GLU A 415 46.02 -0.16 28.67
N GLU A 416 45.02 -1.01 28.94
CA GLU A 416 44.47 -1.12 30.30
C GLU A 416 43.70 -2.44 30.47
N THR A 417 44.23 -3.29 31.35
CA THR A 417 43.55 -4.49 31.84
C THR A 417 42.41 -4.08 32.77
N THR A 418 41.16 -4.21 32.31
CA THR A 418 40.03 -4.39 33.22
C THR A 418 39.19 -5.60 32.80
N ASN A 419 39.07 -6.48 33.78
CA ASN A 419 38.23 -7.68 33.81
C ASN A 419 36.81 -7.34 33.36
N ASN A 420 36.39 -7.75 32.15
CA ASN A 420 34.98 -7.81 31.80
C ASN A 420 34.77 -9.00 30.85
N GLN A 421 33.81 -9.84 31.23
CA GLN A 421 33.37 -11.00 30.45
C GLN A 421 33.11 -10.61 28.99
N PRO A 422 33.29 -11.51 28.01
CA PRO A 422 32.87 -11.25 26.65
C PRO A 422 31.35 -11.13 26.67
N SER A 423 30.82 -9.90 26.75
CA SER A 423 29.41 -9.68 26.44
C SER A 423 29.27 -10.01 24.96
N ASP A 424 28.50 -11.04 24.65
CA ASP A 424 28.29 -11.59 23.31
C ASP A 424 27.57 -10.62 22.34
N PHE A 425 27.37 -9.37 22.76
CA PHE A 425 26.45 -8.43 22.15
C PHE A 425 27.10 -7.10 21.79
N ILE A 426 26.75 -6.60 20.60
CA ILE A 426 27.18 -5.32 20.04
C ILE A 426 26.70 -4.19 20.96
N HIS A 427 27.55 -3.20 21.22
CA HIS A 427 27.18 -2.04 22.02
C HIS A 427 26.06 -1.24 21.33
N HIS A 428 25.06 -0.79 22.10
CA HIS A 428 23.81 -0.18 21.61
C HIS A 428 23.99 0.93 20.53
N ASN A 429 25.04 1.75 20.67
CA ASN A 429 25.35 2.80 19.67
C ASN A 429 25.92 2.26 18.36
N ASP A 430 26.66 1.15 18.39
CA ASP A 430 27.28 0.55 17.21
C ASP A 430 26.26 -0.27 16.41
N LEU A 431 25.23 -0.81 17.10
CA LEU A 431 24.11 -1.51 16.47
C LEU A 431 23.34 -0.59 15.50
N LEU A 432 23.08 0.66 15.88
CA LEU A 432 22.35 1.62 15.04
C LEU A 432 23.15 2.04 13.82
N VAL A 433 24.47 2.21 13.95
CA VAL A 433 25.35 2.54 12.82
C VAL A 433 25.43 1.36 11.86
N ALA A 434 25.63 0.16 12.38
CA ALA A 434 25.68 -1.07 11.58
C ALA A 434 24.34 -1.35 10.88
N LEU A 435 23.21 -1.17 11.55
CA LEU A 435 21.88 -1.30 10.95
C LEU A 435 21.64 -0.25 9.86
N LYS A 436 22.09 0.99 10.06
CA LYS A 436 22.00 2.04 9.04
C LYS A 436 22.82 1.66 7.80
N ASP A 437 24.05 1.21 7.98
CA ASP A 437 24.91 0.79 6.88
C ASP A 437 24.33 -0.45 6.17
N PHE A 438 23.75 -1.39 6.92
CA PHE A 438 23.03 -2.54 6.37
C PHE A 438 21.81 -2.10 5.53
N THR A 439 20.98 -1.18 6.03
CA THR A 439 19.82 -0.70 5.28
C THR A 439 20.21 0.03 3.99
N VAL A 440 21.32 0.76 3.99
CA VAL A 440 21.81 1.44 2.78
C VAL A 440 22.35 0.45 1.75
N GLN A 441 22.95 -0.66 2.19
CA GLN A 441 23.55 -1.65 1.31
C GLN A 441 22.58 -2.72 0.81
N HIS A 442 21.60 -3.13 1.64
CA HIS A 442 20.78 -4.30 1.39
C HIS A 442 19.27 -4.03 1.30
N CYS A 443 18.78 -2.89 1.79
CA CYS A 443 17.36 -2.55 1.74
C CYS A 443 17.07 -1.58 0.59
N ARG A 444 16.13 -1.93 -0.29
CA ARG A 444 15.71 -1.04 -1.39
C ARG A 444 14.96 0.18 -0.81
N PRO A 445 15.11 1.38 -1.41
CA PRO A 445 14.34 2.55 -0.98
C PRO A 445 12.84 2.26 -1.08
N HIS A 446 12.16 2.42 0.05
CA HIS A 446 10.78 2.04 0.25
C HIS A 446 9.82 3.03 -0.44
N ASP A 447 9.42 2.73 -1.68
CA ASP A 447 8.23 3.35 -2.26
C ASP A 447 7.01 2.89 -1.47
N LEU A 448 6.30 3.84 -0.85
CA LEU A 448 5.07 3.65 -0.04
C LEU A 448 3.91 2.94 -0.79
N GLN A 449 4.11 2.55 -2.06
CA GLN A 449 3.19 1.72 -2.85
C GLN A 449 3.41 0.21 -2.70
N ALA A 450 4.51 -0.25 -2.12
CA ALA A 450 4.80 -1.69 -2.01
C ALA A 450 4.03 -2.42 -0.89
N SER A 451 3.42 -1.70 0.06
CA SER A 451 2.62 -2.30 1.15
C SER A 451 1.36 -3.04 0.68
N GLN A 452 0.95 -2.89 -0.58
CA GLN A 452 -0.12 -3.70 -1.16
C GLN A 452 0.35 -5.02 -1.79
N LYS A 453 1.66 -5.28 -1.87
CA LYS A 453 2.21 -6.49 -2.52
C LYS A 453 2.77 -7.52 -1.55
N SER A 454 2.88 -7.23 -0.25
CA SER A 454 3.08 -8.29 0.74
C SER A 454 1.74 -8.98 0.98
N SER A 455 1.51 -10.10 0.29
CA SER A 455 0.46 -11.10 0.57
C SER A 455 -0.75 -10.56 1.35
N VAL A 456 -1.61 -9.76 0.70
CA VAL A 456 -2.85 -9.21 1.31
C VAL A 456 -3.78 -10.30 1.88
N LEU A 457 -3.50 -11.57 1.56
CA LEU A 457 -4.26 -12.72 2.00
C LEU A 457 -3.46 -13.72 2.85
N GLY A 458 -2.15 -13.49 3.10
CA GLY A 458 -1.29 -14.44 3.82
C GLY A 458 -1.29 -15.83 3.15
N LEU A 459 -1.46 -15.87 1.83
CA LEU A 459 -1.44 -17.10 1.06
C LEU A 459 0.00 -17.37 0.67
N ASP A 460 0.54 -18.49 1.18
CA ASP A 460 1.86 -18.98 0.82
C ASP A 460 1.86 -19.31 -0.67
N MET A 461 2.70 -18.59 -1.41
CA MET A 461 2.98 -18.93 -2.80
C MET A 461 3.99 -20.08 -2.80
N ARG A 462 3.65 -21.15 -3.52
CA ARG A 462 4.55 -22.29 -3.74
C ARG A 462 5.80 -21.80 -4.49
N ASP A 463 6.96 -22.35 -4.11
CA ASP A 463 8.22 -22.12 -4.82
C ASP A 463 8.29 -23.06 -6.02
N ASP A 464 8.38 -22.51 -7.23
CA ASP A 464 8.39 -23.24 -8.50
C ASP A 464 9.82 -23.42 -9.06
N SER A 465 10.85 -23.04 -8.30
CA SER A 465 12.23 -22.95 -8.78
C SER A 465 12.84 -24.29 -9.21
N GLU A 466 12.49 -25.41 -8.55
CA GLU A 466 13.00 -26.75 -8.92
C GLU A 466 12.13 -27.48 -9.95
N ASP A 467 10.91 -26.99 -10.23
CA ASP A 467 10.02 -27.63 -11.19
C ASP A 467 10.63 -27.67 -12.60
N MET A 468 11.30 -26.58 -12.99
CA MET A 468 11.98 -26.50 -14.29
C MET A 468 13.10 -27.54 -14.40
N ALA A 469 13.94 -27.64 -13.36
CA ALA A 469 15.05 -28.60 -13.34
C ALA A 469 14.54 -30.05 -13.36
N TYR A 470 13.41 -30.33 -12.70
CA TYR A 470 12.77 -31.64 -12.72
C TYR A 470 12.31 -32.04 -14.14
N TRP A 471 11.57 -31.15 -14.82
CA TRP A 471 11.10 -31.42 -16.17
C TRP A 471 12.24 -31.49 -17.19
N GLU A 472 13.29 -30.68 -17.04
CA GLU A 472 14.50 -30.77 -17.88
C GLU A 472 15.25 -32.10 -17.71
N CYS A 473 15.32 -32.64 -16.49
CA CYS A 473 15.91 -33.95 -16.24
C CYS A 473 15.13 -35.07 -16.95
N ILE A 474 13.80 -34.99 -16.97
CA ILE A 474 12.95 -35.97 -17.66
C ILE A 474 13.01 -35.79 -19.18
N ALA A 475 13.07 -34.56 -19.68
CA ALA A 475 13.23 -34.33 -21.12
C ALA A 475 14.57 -34.90 -21.65
N ASN A 476 15.62 -34.84 -20.82
CA ASN A 476 16.97 -35.31 -21.16
C ASN A 476 17.25 -36.76 -20.71
N VAL A 477 16.22 -37.61 -20.57
CA VAL A 477 16.37 -39.05 -20.27
C VAL A 477 17.32 -39.74 -21.25
N ILE A 478 17.31 -39.33 -22.52
CA ILE A 478 18.24 -39.80 -23.55
C ILE A 478 19.18 -38.66 -23.93
N PRO A 479 20.50 -38.81 -23.69
CA PRO A 479 21.48 -37.81 -24.10
C PRO A 479 21.44 -37.55 -25.61
N GLU A 480 21.70 -36.31 -26.04
CA GLU A 480 21.76 -35.95 -27.46
C GLU A 480 22.73 -36.82 -28.27
N SER A 481 23.81 -37.31 -27.65
CA SER A 481 24.76 -38.20 -28.29
C SER A 481 24.11 -39.51 -28.78
N LYS A 482 23.18 -40.08 -28.00
CA LYS A 482 22.41 -41.28 -28.39
C LYS A 482 21.41 -40.96 -29.51
N LEU A 483 20.75 -39.80 -29.45
CA LEU A 483 19.82 -39.38 -30.53
C LEU A 483 20.54 -39.24 -31.87
N ARG A 484 21.75 -38.64 -31.89
CA ARG A 484 22.57 -38.57 -33.12
C ARG A 484 22.95 -39.96 -33.64
N LEU A 485 23.22 -40.89 -32.73
CA LEU A 485 23.52 -42.29 -33.04
C LEU A 485 22.31 -42.98 -33.68
N TRP A 486 21.10 -42.75 -33.17
CA TRP A 486 19.85 -43.25 -33.77
C TRP A 486 19.60 -42.67 -35.16
N SER A 487 19.81 -41.37 -35.37
CA SER A 487 19.66 -40.77 -36.71
C SER A 487 20.68 -41.32 -37.71
N ALA A 488 21.92 -41.54 -37.28
CA ALA A 488 22.95 -42.16 -38.12
C ALA A 488 22.62 -43.61 -38.44
N LEU A 489 22.13 -44.38 -37.46
CA LEU A 489 21.67 -45.76 -37.63
C LEU A 489 20.50 -45.84 -38.62
N ASP A 490 19.49 -44.98 -38.47
CA ASP A 490 18.33 -44.91 -39.37
C ASP A 490 18.74 -44.56 -40.81
N THR A 491 19.64 -43.58 -40.97
CA THR A 491 20.21 -43.23 -42.28
C THR A 491 21.01 -44.40 -42.89
N ALA A 492 21.71 -45.18 -42.07
CA ALA A 492 22.47 -46.34 -42.52
C ALA A 492 21.56 -47.51 -42.90
N LEU A 493 20.51 -47.78 -42.12
CA LEU A 493 19.51 -48.81 -42.39
C LEU A 493 18.72 -48.51 -43.67
N ASN A 494 18.33 -47.25 -43.89
CA ASN A 494 17.66 -46.82 -45.12
C ASN A 494 18.53 -46.94 -46.39
N LYS A 495 19.85 -47.03 -46.26
CA LYS A 495 20.76 -47.33 -47.38
C LYS A 495 21.01 -48.82 -47.58
N TYR A 496 20.67 -49.62 -46.58
CA TYR A 496 20.85 -51.07 -46.58
C TYR A 496 19.62 -51.82 -47.11
N GLN A 497 18.43 -51.21 -46.99
CA GLN A 497 17.25 -51.53 -47.79
C GLN A 497 17.43 -51.07 -49.24
#